data_AF-A0A1Y1MFJ8-F1
#
_entry.id   AF-A0A1Y1MFJ8-F1
#
_cell.length_a   1.000
_cell.length_b   1.000
_cell.length_c   1.000
_cell.angle_alpha   90.00
_cell.angle_beta   90.00
_cell.angle_gamma   90.00
#
_symmetry.space_group_name_H-M   'P 1'
#
loop_
_entity.id
_entity.type
_entity.pdbx_description
1 polymer ?
#
loop_
_entity_poly.entity_id
_entity_poly.type
_entity_poly.pdbx_seq_one_letter_code
_entity_poly.pdbx_strand_id
1 'polypeptide(L)'
;RLTKVMAQDALDNQAEHLDHFDMNEIMRAEKKKNKKGKKGKKEAGNSEDRGGLQEDFTMDVEDDRFKAVFDSHEFAIDPSNPKFKATAGMKQLLEVGRRK
;
A
#
# COMPACT_ATOMS: atom_id res chain seq x y z
N ARG A 1 -8.27 -3.01 21.48
CA ARG A 1 -8.50 -4.46 21.20
C ARG A 1 -7.71 -4.99 19.99
N LEU A 2 -7.28 -4.15 19.02
CA LEU A 2 -6.37 -4.59 17.94
C LEU A 2 -4.96 -4.96 18.41
N THR A 3 -4.38 -4.15 19.31
CA THR A 3 -3.02 -4.37 19.85
C THR A 3 -2.85 -5.74 20.50
N LYS A 4 -3.87 -6.24 21.20
CA LYS A 4 -3.84 -7.55 21.85
C LYS A 4 -3.88 -8.71 20.86
N VAL A 5 -4.49 -8.54 19.68
CA VAL A 5 -4.56 -9.58 18.65
C VAL A 5 -3.21 -9.68 17.92
N MET A 6 -2.58 -8.54 17.60
CA MET A 6 -1.27 -8.51 16.94
C MET A 6 -0.12 -8.97 17.85
N ALA A 7 -0.23 -8.73 19.16
CA ALA A 7 0.78 -9.17 20.13
C ALA A 7 0.75 -10.69 20.41
N GLN A 8 -0.34 -11.39 20.08
CA GLN A 8 -0.49 -12.81 20.41
C GLN A 8 0.24 -13.73 19.41
N ASP A 9 0.50 -13.25 18.19
CA ASP A 9 1.17 -13.99 17.11
C ASP A 9 2.66 -13.58 16.91
N ALA A 10 3.16 -12.62 17.70
CA ALA A 10 4.51 -12.11 17.56
C ALA A 10 5.50 -12.92 18.42
N LEU A 11 6.31 -13.76 17.78
CA LEU A 11 7.58 -14.24 18.33
C LEU A 11 8.40 -13.03 18.82
N ASP A 12 9.00 -13.14 20.02
CA ASP A 12 9.58 -12.10 20.89
C ASP A 12 10.53 -11.04 20.26
N ASN A 13 10.83 -11.10 18.96
CA ASN A 13 11.67 -10.13 18.23
C ASN A 13 10.92 -9.09 17.38
N GLN A 14 9.57 -9.12 17.29
CA GLN A 14 8.80 -8.16 16.48
C GLN A 14 8.17 -7.01 17.28
N ALA A 15 8.46 -6.91 18.58
CA ALA A 15 7.85 -5.90 19.46
C ALA A 15 8.39 -4.47 19.26
N GLU A 16 9.57 -4.27 18.63
CA GLU A 16 10.15 -2.94 18.43
C GLU A 16 9.50 -2.12 17.30
N HIS A 17 8.67 -2.72 16.45
CA HIS A 17 8.04 -2.05 15.29
C HIS A 17 6.52 -2.26 15.25
N LEU A 18 5.85 -2.16 16.40
CA LEU A 18 4.38 -2.10 16.45
C LEU A 18 3.88 -0.69 16.06
N ASP A 19 4.44 -0.13 14.98
CA ASP A 19 3.92 1.09 14.38
C ASP A 19 2.50 0.82 13.88
N HIS A 20 1.57 1.69 14.25
CA HIS A 20 0.20 1.58 13.81
C HIS A 20 0.12 1.79 12.29
N PHE A 21 -0.66 0.95 11.61
CA PHE A 21 -0.90 1.09 10.19
C PHE A 21 -1.63 2.41 9.86
N ASP A 22 -0.97 3.34 9.20
CA ASP A 22 -1.56 4.57 8.66
C ASP A 22 -1.40 4.62 7.13
N MET A 23 -2.53 4.47 6.42
CA MET A 23 -2.58 4.59 4.97
C MET A 23 -2.05 5.92 4.43
N ASN A 24 -2.19 7.01 5.19
CA ASN A 24 -1.72 8.32 4.77
C ASN A 24 -0.20 8.40 4.73
N GLU A 25 0.47 7.69 5.64
CA GLU A 25 1.91 7.60 5.69
C GLU A 25 2.45 6.83 4.48
N ILE A 26 1.84 5.67 4.19
CA ILE A 26 2.16 4.85 3.02
C ILE A 26 2.04 5.67 1.74
N MET A 27 0.93 6.40 1.57
CA MET A 27 0.74 7.26 0.39
C MET A 27 1.78 8.39 0.28
N ARG A 28 2.20 8.98 1.41
CA ARG A 28 3.23 10.02 1.42
C ARG A 28 4.59 9.43 1.05
N ALA A 29 4.95 8.29 1.62
CA ALA A 29 6.19 7.57 1.33
C ALA A 29 6.25 7.13 -0.14
N GLU A 30 5.17 6.55 -0.68
CA GLU A 30 5.08 6.13 -2.10
C GLU A 30 5.29 7.32 -3.04
N LYS A 31 4.66 8.48 -2.76
CA LYS A 31 4.86 9.71 -3.55
C LYS A 31 6.30 10.22 -3.48
N LYS A 32 6.95 10.16 -2.30
CA LYS A 32 8.36 10.54 -2.13
C LYS A 32 9.29 9.61 -2.91
N LYS A 33 9.07 8.28 -2.86
CA LYS A 33 9.85 7.27 -3.60
C LYS A 33 9.81 7.54 -5.11
N ASN A 34 8.64 7.82 -5.67
CA ASN A 34 8.47 8.14 -7.09
C ASN A 34 9.17 9.45 -7.51
N LYS A 35 9.30 10.45 -6.61
CA LYS A 35 10.04 11.70 -6.88
C LYS A 35 11.56 11.53 -6.77
N LYS A 36 12.03 10.62 -5.92
CA LYS A 36 13.46 10.36 -5.65
C LYS A 36 14.23 9.94 -6.90
N GLY A 37 13.58 9.25 -7.84
CA GLY A 37 14.16 8.79 -9.11
C GLY A 37 14.61 9.89 -10.09
N LYS A 38 14.21 11.17 -9.90
CA LYS A 38 14.60 12.26 -10.82
C LYS A 38 15.64 13.26 -10.28
N LYS A 39 15.88 13.40 -8.96
CA LYS A 39 16.96 14.30 -8.45
C LYS A 39 17.34 14.20 -6.95
N GLY A 40 16.83 13.25 -6.18
CA GLY A 40 16.72 13.41 -4.72
C GLY A 40 17.48 12.42 -3.84
N LYS A 41 18.76 12.13 -4.10
CA LYS A 41 19.52 11.19 -3.24
C LYS A 41 20.00 11.79 -1.91
N LYS A 42 19.90 13.12 -1.70
CA LYS A 42 20.47 13.83 -0.54
C LYS A 42 19.51 14.10 0.64
N GLU A 43 18.19 14.00 0.48
CA GLU A 43 17.22 14.26 1.58
C GLU A 43 16.74 12.98 2.29
N ALA A 44 17.35 11.83 1.98
CA ALA A 44 16.93 10.54 2.52
C ALA A 44 17.35 10.29 3.98
N GLY A 45 18.21 11.14 4.57
CA GLY A 45 18.74 10.94 5.92
C GLY A 45 17.97 11.64 7.03
N ASN A 46 16.89 12.38 6.73
CA ASN A 46 16.28 13.30 7.72
C ASN A 46 14.74 13.35 7.71
N SER A 47 14.08 12.44 7.00
CA SER A 47 12.69 12.11 7.31
C SER A 47 12.77 10.78 8.05
N GLU A 48 12.50 10.81 9.35
CA GLU A 48 12.23 9.61 10.15
C GLU A 48 11.49 8.59 9.28
N ASP A 49 12.11 7.42 9.09
CA ASP A 49 11.47 6.20 8.59
C ASP A 49 10.34 5.87 9.57
N ARG A 50 9.21 6.57 9.43
CA ARG A 50 7.96 6.06 9.95
C ARG A 50 7.63 4.90 9.03
N GLY A 51 7.79 3.69 9.56
CA GLY A 51 8.00 2.44 8.83
C GLY A 51 6.82 1.92 8.02
N GLY A 52 6.01 2.80 7.41
CA GLY A 52 4.79 2.38 6.72
C GLY A 52 5.00 1.76 5.33
N LEU A 53 6.06 2.11 4.60
CA LEU A 53 6.24 1.61 3.22
C LEU A 53 7.04 0.31 3.21
N GLN A 54 6.35 -0.80 2.97
CA GLN A 54 7.00 -2.09 2.72
C GLN A 54 7.80 -2.03 1.41
N GLU A 55 9.08 -2.35 1.50
CA GLU A 55 9.92 -2.59 0.32
C GLU A 55 9.50 -3.92 -0.34
N ASP A 56 9.48 -3.96 -1.67
CA ASP A 56 9.11 -5.12 -2.50
C ASP A 56 7.65 -5.62 -2.41
N PHE A 57 6.71 -4.80 -1.93
CA PHE A 57 5.29 -5.14 -2.00
C PHE A 57 4.84 -5.43 -3.44
N THR A 58 4.38 -6.66 -3.67
CA THR A 58 3.81 -7.12 -4.94
C THR A 58 2.46 -7.75 -4.67
N MET A 59 1.44 -7.32 -5.42
CA MET A 59 0.07 -7.81 -5.25
C MET A 59 -0.23 -8.86 -6.32
N ASP A 60 -0.80 -9.99 -5.91
CA ASP A 60 -1.30 -11.00 -6.82
C ASP A 60 -2.66 -10.57 -7.41
N VAL A 61 -2.63 -10.15 -8.67
CA VAL A 61 -3.81 -9.69 -9.43
C VAL A 61 -4.65 -10.85 -9.98
N GLU A 62 -4.11 -12.08 -9.97
CA GLU A 62 -4.78 -13.27 -10.50
C GLU A 62 -5.58 -14.03 -9.43
N ASP A 63 -5.47 -13.61 -8.16
CA ASP A 63 -6.23 -14.18 -7.05
C ASP A 63 -7.75 -14.04 -7.30
N ASP A 64 -8.46 -15.16 -7.23
CA ASP A 64 -9.91 -15.26 -7.45
C ASP A 64 -10.73 -14.29 -6.60
N ARG A 65 -10.23 -13.86 -5.45
CA ARG A 65 -10.88 -12.87 -4.58
C ARG A 65 -11.03 -11.51 -5.25
N PHE A 66 -10.17 -11.17 -6.20
CA PHE A 66 -10.26 -9.91 -6.96
C PHE A 66 -11.06 -10.05 -8.26
N LYS A 67 -11.49 -11.26 -8.64
CA LYS A 67 -12.20 -11.50 -9.90
C LYS A 67 -13.44 -10.61 -10.06
N ALA A 68 -14.21 -10.44 -8.99
CA ALA A 68 -15.43 -9.64 -8.98
C ALA A 68 -15.18 -8.16 -9.34
N VAL A 69 -13.99 -7.62 -9.07
CA VAL A 69 -13.61 -6.24 -9.40
C VAL A 69 -13.55 -6.03 -10.92
N PHE A 70 -13.26 -7.08 -11.69
CA PHE A 70 -13.16 -7.03 -13.15
C PHE A 70 -14.48 -7.38 -13.84
N ASP A 71 -15.22 -8.34 -13.28
CA ASP A 71 -16.37 -8.93 -13.96
C ASP A 71 -17.71 -8.27 -13.57
N SER A 72 -17.78 -7.59 -12.42
CA SER A 72 -19.02 -6.99 -11.90
C SER A 72 -18.89 -5.48 -11.70
N HIS A 73 -19.83 -4.73 -12.28
CA HIS A 73 -19.86 -3.27 -12.18
C HIS A 73 -20.01 -2.77 -10.73
N GLU A 74 -20.72 -3.52 -9.88
CA GLU A 74 -20.93 -3.19 -8.47
C GLU A 74 -19.63 -3.10 -7.67
N PHE A 75 -18.57 -3.78 -8.12
CA PHE A 75 -17.26 -3.81 -7.48
C PHE A 75 -16.18 -3.12 -8.33
N ALA A 76 -16.57 -2.45 -9.42
CA ALA A 76 -15.63 -1.77 -10.30
C ALA A 76 -14.96 -0.60 -9.56
N ILE A 77 -13.64 -0.49 -9.70
CA ILE A 77 -12.87 0.59 -9.11
C ILE A 77 -13.05 1.86 -9.95
N ASP A 78 -13.65 2.89 -9.36
CA ASP A 78 -13.84 4.20 -9.98
C ASP A 78 -12.75 5.20 -9.52
N PRO A 79 -11.82 5.62 -10.39
CA PRO A 79 -10.79 6.61 -10.06
C PRO A 79 -11.35 8.03 -9.79
N SER A 80 -12.59 8.32 -10.20
CA SER A 80 -13.24 9.62 -9.98
C SER A 80 -13.85 9.73 -8.58
N ASN A 81 -14.02 8.61 -7.87
CA ASN A 81 -14.54 8.59 -6.51
C ASN A 81 -13.55 9.23 -5.53
N PRO A 82 -13.95 10.20 -4.69
CA PRO A 82 -13.05 10.89 -3.75
C PRO A 82 -12.41 9.94 -2.70
N LYS A 83 -12.99 8.76 -2.48
CA LYS A 83 -12.43 7.75 -1.58
C LYS A 83 -11.33 6.93 -2.24
N PHE A 84 -11.16 7.00 -3.57
CA PHE A 84 -10.12 6.30 -4.30
C PHE A 84 -8.73 6.74 -3.82
N LYS A 85 -7.90 5.75 -3.44
CA LYS A 85 -6.50 5.95 -3.08
C LYS A 85 -5.63 5.29 -4.15
N ALA A 86 -4.88 6.11 -4.88
CA ALA A 86 -4.01 5.66 -5.97
C ALA A 86 -2.71 5.03 -5.44
N THR A 87 -2.82 3.95 -4.67
CA THR A 87 -1.68 3.16 -4.22
C THR A 87 -1.10 2.34 -5.37
N ALA A 88 0.12 1.82 -5.22
CA ALA A 88 0.75 0.97 -6.24
C ALA A 88 -0.14 -0.22 -6.65
N GLY A 89 -0.66 -0.99 -5.68
CA GLY A 89 -1.54 -2.13 -5.97
C GLY A 89 -2.86 -1.74 -6.63
N MET A 90 -3.48 -0.62 -6.22
CA MET A 90 -4.73 -0.15 -6.83
C MET A 90 -4.54 0.28 -8.29
N LYS A 91 -3.38 0.87 -8.62
CA LYS A 91 -3.02 1.17 -10.01
C LYS A 91 -2.82 -0.10 -10.84
N GLN A 92 -2.20 -1.13 -10.26
CA GLN A 92 -2.02 -2.43 -10.92
C GLN A 92 -3.37 -3.08 -11.25
N LEU A 93 -4.34 -3.08 -10.32
CA LEU A 93 -5.70 -3.57 -10.59
C LEU A 93 -6.35 -2.82 -11.76
N LEU A 94 -6.28 -1.49 -11.76
CA LEU A 94 -6.84 -0.69 -12.84
C LEU A 94 -6.16 -0.96 -14.19
N GLU A 95 -4.85 -1.19 -14.20
CA GLU A 95 -4.12 -1.51 -15.41
C GLU A 95 -4.52 -2.88 -15.99
N VAL A 96 -4.67 -3.90 -15.13
CA VAL A 96 -5.17 -5.22 -15.55
C VAL A 96 -6.60 -5.11 -16.07
N GLY A 97 -7.48 -4.40 -15.35
CA GLY A 97 -8.87 -4.20 -15.76
C GLY A 97 -9.05 -3.42 -17.06
N ARG A 98 -8.06 -2.62 -17.49
CA ARG A 98 -8.05 -1.94 -18.80
C ARG A 98 -7.55 -2.82 -19.95
N ARG A 99 -6.79 -3.88 -19.63
CA ARG A 99 -6.20 -4.80 -20.61
C ARG A 99 -7.09 -6.00 -20.89
N LYS A 100 -8.00 -6.32 -19.97
CA LYS A 100 -9.14 -7.22 -20.21
C LYS A 100 -10.19 -6.52 -21.05
#